data_AF-A0A7W0FI29-F1
#
_entry.id   AF-A0A7W0FI29-F1
#
_cell.length_a   1.000
_cell.length_b   1.000
_cell.length_c   1.000
_cell.angle_alpha   90.00
_cell.angle_beta   90.00
_cell.angle_gamma   90.00
#
_symmetry.space_group_name_H-M   'P 1'
#
loop_
_entity.id
_entity.type
_entity.pdbx_description
1 polymer ?
#
loop_
_entity_poly.entity_id
_entity_poly.type
_entity_poly.pdbx_seq_one_letter_code
_entity_poly.pdbx_strand_id
1 'polypeptide(L)'
;DGAKHLIEDEKIQANSKETIAWFQSFYDLYKGWNAKAMTVGEVWDSSKNITTYLESESFDMVFNFDLAGDIISMVKSGQANSLGSSITTESYLFQGYTMGTFLTNHDMDRVMSQLNNNQDLAKNAATILLTSPGTPFIYYGEEIGMTGEKPDEKIRTPMQWTGEDLAGFTTGKPWQSINSNYPEVNVALESVDPQSLLSHYRDLIRIRLTNSALLEGKFIKVNVSSPQLFAGLRAEDLEAVLTIVNLKNTEVENPTFSFKKDLNPGLYNVDLLLGDKPFSESINLVQVGEKIDFSLPITVMPYENLIIKLIPIN
;
A
#
# COMPACT_ATOMS: atom_id res chain seq x y z
N ASP A 1 -14.94 -1.72 -15.08
CA ASP A 1 -14.42 -3.02 -15.51
C ASP A 1 -14.01 -2.92 -16.96
N GLY A 2 -12.83 -3.44 -17.31
CA GLY A 2 -12.34 -3.43 -18.70
C GLY A 2 -12.39 -2.07 -19.39
N ALA A 3 -12.23 -0.97 -18.64
CA ALA A 3 -12.76 0.34 -19.04
C ALA A 3 -12.14 0.85 -20.34
N LYS A 4 -10.87 0.51 -20.60
CA LYS A 4 -10.17 0.95 -21.82
C LYS A 4 -10.74 0.40 -23.13
N HIS A 5 -11.62 -0.60 -23.09
CA HIS A 5 -12.09 -1.35 -24.27
C HIS A 5 -13.54 -1.04 -24.67
N LEU A 6 -14.12 0.07 -24.23
CA LEU A 6 -15.55 0.33 -24.46
C LEU A 6 -15.88 0.62 -25.93
N ILE A 7 -15.12 1.50 -26.57
CA ILE A 7 -15.32 1.90 -27.96
C ILE A 7 -14.04 1.65 -28.72
N GLU A 8 -14.15 0.84 -29.77
CA GLU A 8 -13.04 0.47 -30.63
C GLU A 8 -13.27 1.03 -32.04
N ASP A 9 -12.18 1.40 -32.70
CA ASP A 9 -12.13 1.40 -34.15
C ASP A 9 -11.17 0.30 -34.60
N GLU A 10 -11.26 -0.16 -35.86
CA GLU A 10 -10.45 -1.27 -36.38
C GLU A 10 -8.93 -1.13 -36.12
N LYS A 11 -8.44 0.08 -35.80
CA LYS A 11 -7.04 0.39 -35.50
C LYS A 11 -6.77 0.62 -34.01
N ILE A 12 -7.70 1.24 -33.29
CA ILE A 12 -7.59 1.60 -31.87
C ILE A 12 -8.53 0.70 -31.07
N GLN A 13 -7.93 -0.24 -30.36
CA GLN A 13 -8.62 -1.29 -29.60
C GLN A 13 -8.63 -1.03 -28.08
N ALA A 14 -7.96 0.03 -27.63
CA ALA A 14 -7.91 0.42 -26.21
C ALA A 14 -7.64 1.92 -26.07
N ASN A 15 -8.19 2.54 -25.01
CA ASN A 15 -8.00 3.96 -24.67
C ASN A 15 -8.34 4.91 -25.83
N SER A 16 -9.39 4.59 -26.60
CA SER A 16 -9.86 5.50 -27.66
C SER A 16 -10.41 6.80 -27.06
N LYS A 17 -10.39 7.87 -27.85
CA LYS A 17 -10.93 9.17 -27.41
C LYS A 17 -12.43 9.07 -27.14
N GLU A 18 -13.11 8.23 -27.90
CA GLU A 18 -14.53 7.94 -27.79
C GLU A 18 -14.83 7.19 -26.48
N THR A 19 -13.97 6.23 -26.08
CA THR A 19 -14.06 5.55 -24.78
C THR A 19 -13.97 6.57 -23.65
N ILE A 20 -12.96 7.44 -23.68
CA ILE A 20 -12.77 8.48 -22.66
C ILE A 20 -14.00 9.40 -22.64
N ALA A 21 -14.41 9.95 -23.78
CA ALA A 21 -15.57 10.85 -23.87
C ALA A 21 -16.88 10.23 -23.37
N TRP A 22 -17.06 8.91 -23.55
CA TRP A 22 -18.19 8.20 -22.98
C TRP A 22 -18.15 8.22 -21.45
N PHE A 23 -16.99 7.94 -20.85
CA PHE A 23 -16.85 7.96 -19.38
C PHE A 23 -16.97 9.36 -18.80
N GLN A 24 -16.51 10.41 -19.50
CA GLN A 24 -16.79 11.81 -19.09
C GLN A 24 -18.30 12.07 -19.01
N SER A 25 -19.04 11.67 -20.05
CA SER A 25 -20.50 11.83 -20.09
C SER A 25 -21.19 11.04 -18.97
N PHE A 26 -20.68 9.85 -18.66
CA PHE A 26 -21.15 9.05 -17.55
C PHE A 26 -20.83 9.71 -16.20
N TYR A 27 -19.64 10.31 -16.06
CA TYR A 27 -19.21 11.02 -14.87
C TYR A 27 -20.16 12.17 -14.53
N ASP A 28 -20.40 13.06 -15.49
CA ASP A 28 -21.34 14.17 -15.36
C ASP A 28 -22.74 13.69 -14.95
N LEU A 29 -23.20 12.60 -15.58
CA LEU A 29 -24.52 12.03 -15.31
C LEU A 29 -24.64 11.56 -13.85
N TYR A 30 -23.72 10.71 -13.38
CA TYR A 30 -23.87 10.12 -12.04
C TYR A 30 -23.56 11.15 -10.94
N LYS A 31 -22.63 12.09 -11.16
CA LYS A 31 -22.40 13.21 -10.23
C LYS A 31 -23.60 14.14 -10.15
N GLY A 32 -24.31 14.35 -11.27
CA GLY A 32 -25.57 15.07 -11.31
C GLY A 32 -26.68 14.40 -10.49
N TRP A 33 -26.67 13.07 -10.35
CA TRP A 33 -27.61 12.34 -9.49
C TRP A 33 -27.21 12.33 -8.02
N ASN A 34 -25.92 12.12 -7.74
CA ASN A 34 -25.38 12.12 -6.39
C ASN A 34 -23.90 12.52 -6.39
N ALA A 35 -23.61 13.75 -5.96
CA ALA A 35 -22.26 14.29 -5.88
C ALA A 35 -21.32 13.48 -4.96
N LYS A 36 -21.86 12.68 -4.03
CA LYS A 36 -21.09 11.80 -3.12
C LYS A 36 -20.86 10.39 -3.67
N ALA A 37 -21.51 10.02 -4.78
CA ALA A 37 -21.22 8.74 -5.42
C ALA A 37 -19.78 8.74 -5.94
N MET A 38 -19.15 7.57 -5.95
CA MET A 38 -17.75 7.41 -6.33
C MET A 38 -17.61 6.37 -7.45
N THR A 39 -16.75 6.62 -8.43
CA THR A 39 -16.34 5.62 -9.42
C THR A 39 -14.85 5.30 -9.33
N VAL A 40 -14.53 4.02 -9.51
CA VAL A 40 -13.15 3.54 -9.69
C VAL A 40 -13.02 2.89 -11.07
N GLY A 41 -12.11 3.40 -11.87
CA GLY A 41 -11.79 2.86 -13.19
C GLY A 41 -10.79 1.70 -13.07
N GLU A 42 -11.18 0.54 -13.58
CA GLU A 42 -10.24 -0.55 -13.86
C GLU A 42 -9.69 -0.37 -15.27
N VAL A 43 -8.51 0.22 -15.35
CA VAL A 43 -7.76 0.46 -16.58
C VAL A 43 -6.38 -0.15 -16.40
N TRP A 44 -6.20 -1.41 -16.82
CA TRP A 44 -4.89 -2.04 -16.70
C TRP A 44 -3.96 -1.57 -17.82
N ASP A 45 -3.24 -0.48 -17.60
CA ASP A 45 -2.28 0.14 -18.51
C ASP A 45 -1.21 0.89 -17.71
N SER A 46 -0.22 1.48 -18.36
CA SER A 46 0.80 2.29 -17.68
C SER A 46 0.18 3.49 -16.95
N SER A 47 0.79 3.90 -15.83
CA SER A 47 0.30 5.03 -15.03
C SER A 47 0.10 6.31 -15.85
N LYS A 48 0.97 6.56 -16.85
CA LYS A 48 0.82 7.69 -17.77
C LYS A 48 -0.46 7.64 -18.61
N ASN A 49 -0.91 6.45 -18.99
CA ASN A 49 -2.10 6.27 -19.80
C ASN A 49 -3.36 6.36 -18.92
N ILE A 50 -3.34 5.75 -17.74
CA ILE A 50 -4.53 5.71 -16.87
C ILE A 50 -4.86 7.09 -16.28
N THR A 51 -3.88 7.97 -16.05
CA THR A 51 -4.14 9.33 -15.54
C THR A 51 -4.93 10.19 -16.53
N THR A 52 -4.92 9.87 -17.83
CA THR A 52 -5.76 10.58 -18.82
C THR A 52 -7.25 10.46 -18.53
N TYR A 53 -7.69 9.39 -17.87
CA TYR A 53 -9.07 9.25 -17.41
C TYR A 53 -9.39 10.14 -16.21
N LEU A 54 -8.40 10.49 -15.39
CA LEU A 54 -8.58 11.41 -14.26
C LEU A 54 -8.54 12.86 -14.73
N GLU A 55 -7.59 13.20 -15.60
CA GLU A 55 -7.45 14.53 -16.23
C GLU A 55 -8.68 14.93 -17.06
N SER A 56 -9.40 13.93 -17.57
CA SER A 56 -10.63 14.11 -18.34
C SER A 56 -11.89 14.12 -17.47
N GLU A 57 -11.80 13.95 -16.16
CA GLU A 57 -12.96 13.77 -15.27
C GLU A 57 -13.83 12.57 -15.69
N SER A 58 -13.20 11.45 -16.08
CA SER A 58 -13.91 10.20 -16.43
C SER A 58 -14.20 9.32 -15.20
N PHE A 59 -13.34 9.37 -14.18
CA PHE A 59 -13.48 8.63 -12.92
C PHE A 59 -13.00 9.48 -11.72
N ASP A 60 -13.45 9.16 -10.51
CA ASP A 60 -12.88 9.77 -9.29
C ASP A 60 -11.51 9.21 -8.94
N MET A 61 -11.28 7.94 -9.28
CA MET A 61 -10.03 7.23 -9.08
C MET A 61 -9.84 6.14 -10.14
N VAL A 62 -8.60 5.73 -10.36
CA VAL A 62 -8.25 4.57 -11.18
C VAL A 62 -7.27 3.67 -10.42
N PHE A 63 -7.35 2.37 -10.64
CA PHE A 63 -6.43 1.40 -10.03
C PHE A 63 -5.01 1.57 -10.57
N ASN A 64 -4.01 1.62 -9.68
CA ASN A 64 -2.61 1.73 -10.05
C ASN A 64 -1.91 0.36 -10.05
N PHE A 65 -1.90 -0.29 -11.22
CA PHE A 65 -1.28 -1.60 -11.43
C PHE A 65 0.25 -1.54 -11.42
N ASP A 66 0.84 -0.45 -11.90
CA ASP A 66 2.31 -0.27 -11.93
C ASP A 66 2.85 -0.24 -10.49
N LEU A 67 2.23 0.54 -9.59
CA LEU A 67 2.62 0.60 -8.19
C LEU A 67 2.40 -0.73 -7.46
N ALA A 68 1.29 -1.43 -7.74
CA ALA A 68 1.03 -2.74 -7.17
C ALA A 68 2.15 -3.75 -7.52
N GLY A 69 2.54 -3.78 -8.79
CA GLY A 69 3.65 -4.61 -9.28
C GLY A 69 5.00 -4.23 -8.66
N ASP A 70 5.28 -2.93 -8.56
CA ASP A 70 6.52 -2.43 -7.96
C ASP A 70 6.64 -2.79 -6.47
N ILE A 71 5.57 -2.63 -5.68
CA ILE A 71 5.58 -3.01 -4.26
C ILE A 71 5.89 -4.50 -4.11
N ILE A 72 5.17 -5.38 -4.82
CA ILE A 72 5.37 -6.82 -4.72
C ILE A 72 6.79 -7.22 -5.17
N SER A 73 7.25 -6.72 -6.30
CA SER A 73 8.57 -7.04 -6.86
C SER A 73 9.72 -6.61 -5.94
N MET A 74 9.63 -5.40 -5.36
CA MET A 74 10.69 -4.85 -4.51
C MET A 74 10.71 -5.48 -3.12
N VAL A 75 9.54 -5.76 -2.55
CA VAL A 75 9.43 -6.55 -1.31
C VAL A 75 10.00 -7.95 -1.52
N LYS A 76 9.61 -8.64 -2.60
CA LYS A 76 10.10 -9.99 -2.92
C LYS A 76 11.62 -10.05 -3.13
N SER A 77 12.20 -9.04 -3.79
CA SER A 77 13.63 -8.99 -4.10
C SER A 77 14.49 -8.48 -2.93
N GLY A 78 13.88 -7.90 -1.89
CA GLY A 78 14.59 -7.26 -0.78
C GLY A 78 15.37 -6.01 -1.19
N GLN A 79 14.97 -5.34 -2.28
CA GLN A 79 15.65 -4.15 -2.82
C GLN A 79 14.74 -2.93 -2.71
N ALA A 80 14.91 -2.15 -1.64
CA ALA A 80 14.05 -1.00 -1.35
C ALA A 80 14.40 0.28 -2.14
N ASN A 81 15.59 0.33 -2.74
CA ASN A 81 16.19 1.57 -3.29
C ASN A 81 15.31 2.33 -4.28
N SER A 82 14.61 1.58 -5.14
CA SER A 82 13.77 2.15 -6.18
C SER A 82 12.35 2.44 -5.72
N LEU A 83 11.89 1.86 -4.61
CA LEU A 83 10.49 1.91 -4.22
C LEU A 83 10.06 3.33 -3.86
N GLY A 84 10.89 4.04 -3.10
CA GLY A 84 10.64 5.47 -2.83
C GLY A 84 10.63 6.32 -4.11
N SER A 85 11.40 5.95 -5.14
CA SER A 85 11.37 6.64 -6.44
C SER A 85 10.08 6.33 -7.22
N SER A 86 9.64 5.07 -7.20
CA SER A 86 8.37 4.64 -7.81
C SER A 86 7.20 5.38 -7.18
N ILE A 87 7.05 5.33 -5.86
CA ILE A 87 5.99 6.07 -5.14
C ILE A 87 6.05 7.58 -5.42
N THR A 88 7.25 8.17 -5.53
CA THR A 88 7.39 9.60 -5.91
C THR A 88 6.88 9.87 -7.32
N THR A 89 7.18 8.99 -8.26
CA THR A 89 6.74 9.10 -9.66
C THR A 89 5.23 8.98 -9.75
N GLU A 90 4.66 7.98 -9.09
CA GLU A 90 3.21 7.77 -9.04
C GLU A 90 2.50 8.94 -8.36
N SER A 91 3.04 9.44 -7.25
CA SER A 91 2.47 10.62 -6.56
C SER A 91 2.49 11.87 -7.43
N TYR A 92 3.48 12.01 -8.31
CA TYR A 92 3.55 13.12 -9.26
C TYR A 92 2.54 12.96 -10.41
N LEU A 93 2.41 11.75 -10.98
CA LEU A 93 1.45 11.46 -12.05
C LEU A 93 0.01 11.64 -11.58
N PHE A 94 -0.29 11.25 -10.35
CA PHE A 94 -1.61 11.39 -9.74
C PHE A 94 -1.81 12.72 -9.00
N GLN A 95 -0.94 13.72 -9.19
CA GLN A 95 -1.03 14.99 -8.47
C GLN A 95 -2.39 15.67 -8.71
N GLY A 96 -3.14 15.89 -7.62
CA GLY A 96 -4.49 16.47 -7.67
C GLY A 96 -5.62 15.45 -7.85
N TYR A 97 -5.30 14.16 -7.94
CA TYR A 97 -6.26 13.07 -8.12
C TYR A 97 -6.09 11.97 -7.06
N THR A 98 -7.10 11.12 -6.92
CA THR A 98 -7.04 9.96 -6.02
C THR A 98 -6.56 8.72 -6.76
N MET A 99 -5.52 8.08 -6.23
CA MET A 99 -5.01 6.81 -6.72
C MET A 99 -5.69 5.63 -6.01
N GLY A 100 -6.21 4.65 -6.74
CA GLY A 100 -6.66 3.38 -6.16
C GLY A 100 -5.48 2.43 -6.02
N THR A 101 -4.94 2.27 -4.81
CA THR A 101 -3.78 1.39 -4.55
C THR A 101 -4.22 0.03 -4.05
N PHE A 102 -3.46 -1.00 -4.36
CA PHE A 102 -3.72 -2.38 -3.95
C PHE A 102 -2.44 -3.20 -4.13
N LEU A 103 -2.41 -4.44 -3.63
CA LEU A 103 -1.31 -5.37 -3.90
C LEU A 103 -1.68 -6.39 -4.98
N THR A 104 -2.83 -7.05 -4.81
CA THR A 104 -3.36 -8.03 -5.77
C THR A 104 -4.88 -7.96 -5.83
N ASN A 105 -5.48 -8.62 -6.82
CA ASN A 105 -6.92 -8.72 -6.96
C ASN A 105 -7.31 -10.14 -7.42
N HIS A 106 -8.57 -10.31 -7.81
CA HIS A 106 -9.14 -11.59 -8.23
C HIS A 106 -8.60 -12.14 -9.56
N ASP A 107 -7.76 -11.39 -10.28
CA ASP A 107 -7.11 -11.78 -11.54
C ASP A 107 -5.60 -11.95 -11.39
N MET A 108 -5.06 -11.79 -10.18
CA MET A 108 -3.65 -11.92 -9.86
C MET A 108 -3.43 -13.04 -8.83
N ASP A 109 -2.26 -13.68 -8.88
CA ASP A 109 -1.86 -14.59 -7.80
C ASP A 109 -1.91 -13.87 -6.45
N ARG A 110 -2.34 -14.54 -5.39
CA ARG A 110 -2.52 -13.92 -4.08
C ARG A 110 -1.18 -13.42 -3.55
N VAL A 111 -1.18 -12.29 -2.80
CA VAL A 111 0.03 -11.68 -2.21
C VAL A 111 0.92 -12.71 -1.53
N MET A 112 0.34 -13.55 -0.68
CA MET A 112 1.11 -14.55 0.09
C MET A 112 1.87 -15.51 -0.84
N SER A 113 1.23 -15.96 -1.93
CA SER A 113 1.89 -16.81 -2.93
C SER A 113 2.95 -16.06 -3.72
N GLN A 114 2.69 -14.82 -4.14
CA GLN A 114 3.69 -14.00 -4.83
C GLN A 114 4.93 -13.74 -3.98
N LEU A 115 4.77 -13.65 -2.65
CA LEU A 115 5.83 -13.45 -1.67
C LEU A 115 6.38 -14.76 -1.08
N ASN A 116 6.26 -15.87 -1.81
CA ASN A 116 6.83 -17.18 -1.45
C ASN A 116 6.33 -17.72 -0.09
N ASN A 117 5.08 -17.44 0.27
CA ASN A 117 4.44 -17.79 1.53
C ASN A 117 5.17 -17.24 2.77
N ASN A 118 5.87 -16.11 2.62
CA ASN A 118 6.56 -15.45 3.72
C ASN A 118 5.67 -14.38 4.35
N GLN A 119 5.20 -14.65 5.57
CA GLN A 119 4.32 -13.75 6.33
C GLN A 119 4.99 -12.43 6.69
N ASP A 120 6.30 -12.41 6.93
CA ASP A 120 7.03 -11.18 7.23
C ASP A 120 7.06 -10.24 6.01
N LEU A 121 7.28 -10.80 4.82
CA LEU A 121 7.20 -10.04 3.57
C LEU A 121 5.76 -9.56 3.30
N ALA A 122 4.74 -10.35 3.63
CA ALA A 122 3.34 -9.93 3.53
C ALA A 122 3.04 -8.74 4.47
N LYS A 123 3.55 -8.76 5.71
CA LYS A 123 3.50 -7.61 6.63
C LYS A 123 4.23 -6.39 6.05
N ASN A 124 5.41 -6.58 5.46
CA ASN A 124 6.16 -5.49 4.82
C ASN A 124 5.37 -4.85 3.68
N ALA A 125 4.80 -5.64 2.78
CA ALA A 125 3.98 -5.15 1.67
C ALA A 125 2.72 -4.41 2.16
N ALA A 126 2.04 -4.95 3.20
CA ALA A 126 0.90 -4.30 3.83
C ALA A 126 1.26 -2.94 4.43
N THR A 127 2.38 -2.86 5.16
CA THR A 127 2.88 -1.62 5.75
C THR A 127 3.15 -0.57 4.67
N ILE A 128 3.82 -0.96 3.58
CA ILE A 128 4.11 -0.07 2.46
C ILE A 128 2.81 0.41 1.80
N LEU A 129 1.86 -0.48 1.51
CA LEU A 129 0.56 -0.13 0.91
C LEU A 129 -0.19 0.88 1.78
N LEU A 130 -0.35 0.59 3.08
CA LEU A 130 -1.19 1.36 3.99
C LEU A 130 -0.55 2.67 4.45
N THR A 131 0.74 2.88 4.23
CA THR A 131 1.44 4.14 4.54
C THR A 131 1.71 4.99 3.28
N SER A 132 1.60 4.41 2.09
CA SER A 132 1.73 5.12 0.81
C SER A 132 0.50 5.99 0.50
N PRO A 133 0.63 7.01 -0.39
CA PRO A 133 -0.50 7.79 -0.91
C PRO A 133 -1.54 6.92 -1.63
N GLY A 134 -2.76 7.44 -1.76
CA GLY A 134 -3.88 6.78 -2.44
C GLY A 134 -4.86 6.09 -1.49
N THR A 135 -5.95 5.57 -2.04
CA THR A 135 -6.97 4.80 -1.33
C THR A 135 -6.64 3.31 -1.45
N PRO A 136 -6.23 2.63 -0.36
CA PRO A 136 -5.85 1.23 -0.41
C PRO A 136 -7.07 0.31 -0.48
N PHE A 137 -7.00 -0.68 -1.37
CA PHE A 137 -7.93 -1.79 -1.52
C PHE A 137 -7.23 -3.09 -1.10
N ILE A 138 -7.90 -3.87 -0.27
CA ILE A 138 -7.42 -5.16 0.24
C ILE A 138 -8.27 -6.26 -0.41
N TYR A 139 -7.62 -7.23 -1.04
CA TYR A 139 -8.32 -8.39 -1.59
C TYR A 139 -8.65 -9.39 -0.47
N TYR A 140 -9.86 -9.96 -0.47
CA TYR A 140 -10.30 -10.79 0.66
C TYR A 140 -9.33 -11.96 0.92
N GLY A 141 -9.00 -12.17 2.19
CA GLY A 141 -8.07 -13.22 2.60
C GLY A 141 -6.60 -12.83 2.50
N GLU A 142 -6.25 -11.69 1.89
CA GLU A 142 -4.90 -11.12 1.93
C GLU A 142 -4.47 -10.84 3.38
N GLU A 143 -5.41 -10.36 4.18
CA GLU A 143 -5.20 -9.98 5.58
C GLU A 143 -4.94 -11.16 6.51
N ILE A 144 -5.33 -12.38 6.13
CA ILE A 144 -4.97 -13.62 6.82
C ILE A 144 -3.95 -14.45 6.03
N GLY A 145 -3.39 -13.90 4.94
CA GLY A 145 -2.36 -14.60 4.18
C GLY A 145 -2.85 -15.84 3.43
N MET A 146 -4.08 -15.83 2.90
CA MET A 146 -4.55 -16.86 1.99
C MET A 146 -3.60 -17.00 0.79
N THR A 147 -3.29 -18.25 0.44
CA THR A 147 -2.44 -18.60 -0.71
C THR A 147 -3.29 -18.97 -1.92
N GLY A 148 -2.74 -18.80 -3.12
CA GLY A 148 -3.42 -19.07 -4.37
C GLY A 148 -2.60 -18.61 -5.56
N GLU A 149 -2.44 -19.49 -6.54
CA GLU A 149 -1.81 -19.23 -7.83
C GLU A 149 -2.76 -19.70 -8.93
N LYS A 150 -2.73 -19.05 -10.09
CA LYS A 150 -3.60 -19.38 -11.23
C LYS A 150 -3.63 -20.88 -11.55
N PRO A 151 -4.77 -21.41 -12.03
CA PRO A 151 -5.89 -20.72 -12.67
C PRO A 151 -6.81 -19.95 -11.70
N ASP A 152 -7.68 -19.10 -12.25
CA ASP A 152 -8.51 -18.14 -11.51
C ASP A 152 -9.28 -18.74 -10.33
N GLU A 153 -9.71 -19.99 -10.42
CA GLU A 153 -10.46 -20.65 -9.36
C GLU A 153 -9.63 -20.82 -8.08
N LYS A 154 -8.30 -20.93 -8.20
CA LYS A 154 -7.38 -21.07 -7.07
C LYS A 154 -7.01 -19.75 -6.40
N ILE A 155 -7.20 -18.62 -7.07
CA ILE A 155 -7.04 -17.27 -6.50
C ILE A 155 -8.37 -16.70 -5.99
N ARG A 156 -9.47 -17.44 -6.19
CA ARG A 156 -10.83 -17.10 -5.74
C ARG A 156 -11.41 -18.15 -4.77
N THR A 157 -10.56 -18.96 -4.13
CA THR A 157 -11.01 -19.99 -3.17
C THR A 157 -11.80 -19.37 -2.02
N PRO A 158 -12.76 -20.10 -1.42
CA PRO A 158 -13.61 -19.52 -0.39
C PRO A 158 -12.83 -19.08 0.85
N MET A 159 -13.32 -18.02 1.52
CA MET A 159 -12.69 -17.42 2.70
C MET A 159 -12.57 -18.40 3.87
N GLN A 160 -11.48 -18.30 4.63
CA GLN A 160 -11.19 -19.17 5.77
C GLN A 160 -11.59 -18.49 7.08
N TRP A 161 -12.83 -18.66 7.53
CA TRP A 161 -13.33 -17.98 8.73
C TRP A 161 -12.88 -18.64 10.03
N THR A 162 -12.88 -19.97 10.08
CA THR A 162 -12.56 -20.77 11.27
C THR A 162 -11.74 -22.01 10.91
N GLY A 163 -11.26 -22.73 11.92
CA GLY A 163 -10.66 -24.06 11.75
C GLY A 163 -11.68 -25.21 11.69
N GLU A 164 -12.98 -24.92 11.70
CA GLU A 164 -14.05 -25.93 11.62
C GLU A 164 -14.29 -26.40 10.17
N ASP A 165 -15.19 -27.37 9.99
CA ASP A 165 -15.52 -27.93 8.68
C ASP A 165 -15.75 -26.85 7.61
N LEU A 166 -15.10 -27.05 6.46
CA LEU A 166 -15.13 -26.12 5.32
C LEU A 166 -14.73 -24.67 5.69
N ALA A 167 -13.86 -24.53 6.69
CA ALA A 167 -13.41 -23.27 7.28
C ALA A 167 -14.54 -22.35 7.77
N GLY A 168 -15.72 -22.89 8.06
CA GLY A 168 -16.91 -22.10 8.39
C GLY A 168 -17.45 -21.26 7.23
N PHE A 169 -17.01 -21.49 5.98
CA PHE A 169 -17.49 -20.75 4.81
C PHE A 169 -18.94 -21.08 4.46
N THR A 170 -19.32 -22.35 4.55
CA THR A 170 -20.66 -22.83 4.23
C THR A 170 -20.96 -24.13 4.95
N THR A 171 -22.23 -24.39 5.23
CA THR A 171 -22.73 -25.71 5.66
C THR A 171 -23.14 -26.59 4.47
N GLY A 172 -23.12 -26.03 3.25
CA GLY A 172 -23.45 -26.72 2.01
C GLY A 172 -22.22 -27.22 1.27
N LYS A 173 -22.29 -27.24 -0.07
CA LYS A 173 -21.14 -27.55 -0.93
C LYS A 173 -20.51 -26.26 -1.45
N PRO A 174 -19.24 -25.96 -1.16
CA PRO A 174 -18.60 -24.79 -1.72
C PRO A 174 -18.40 -24.97 -3.23
N TRP A 175 -18.41 -23.86 -3.97
CA TRP A 175 -18.24 -23.87 -5.42
C TRP A 175 -16.84 -24.33 -5.85
N GLN A 176 -15.84 -24.12 -4.98
CA GLN A 176 -14.46 -24.57 -5.08
C GLN A 176 -13.99 -25.10 -3.72
N SER A 177 -13.03 -26.02 -3.72
CA SER A 177 -12.37 -26.51 -2.51
C SER A 177 -11.76 -25.37 -1.70
N ILE A 178 -11.89 -25.46 -0.38
CA ILE A 178 -11.18 -24.60 0.56
C ILE A 178 -9.68 -24.94 0.51
N ASN A 179 -8.81 -23.95 0.65
CA ASN A 179 -7.38 -24.24 0.79
C ASN A 179 -7.16 -25.13 2.02
N SER A 180 -6.27 -26.12 1.91
CA SER A 180 -6.12 -27.14 2.96
C SER A 180 -5.50 -26.63 4.26
N ASN A 181 -4.94 -25.42 4.26
CA ASN A 181 -4.33 -24.78 5.43
C ASN A 181 -5.31 -23.96 6.29
N TYR A 182 -6.63 -24.05 6.03
CA TYR A 182 -7.63 -23.36 6.84
C TYR A 182 -7.60 -23.71 8.35
N PRO A 183 -7.17 -24.90 8.80
CA PRO A 183 -7.07 -25.17 10.24
C PRO A 183 -6.04 -24.28 10.94
N GLU A 184 -4.97 -23.88 10.23
CA GLU A 184 -3.90 -23.03 10.75
C GLU A 184 -4.06 -21.55 10.36
N VAL A 185 -4.65 -21.29 9.20
CA VAL A 185 -4.81 -19.95 8.62
C VAL A 185 -6.28 -19.61 8.53
N ASN A 186 -6.81 -18.90 9.53
CA ASN A 186 -8.21 -18.47 9.52
C ASN A 186 -8.43 -17.24 10.39
N VAL A 187 -9.52 -16.54 10.12
CA VAL A 187 -9.90 -15.30 10.82
C VAL A 187 -10.03 -15.50 12.33
N ALA A 188 -10.58 -16.64 12.79
CA ALA A 188 -10.80 -16.89 14.21
C ALA A 188 -9.48 -16.98 14.99
N LEU A 189 -8.50 -17.73 14.48
CA LEU A 189 -7.16 -17.83 15.10
C LEU A 189 -6.42 -16.50 15.04
N GLU A 190 -6.39 -15.86 13.87
CA GLU A 190 -5.65 -14.61 13.71
C GLU A 190 -6.28 -13.44 14.47
N SER A 191 -7.58 -13.46 14.75
CA SER A 191 -8.25 -12.39 15.50
C SER A 191 -7.87 -12.32 16.98
N VAL A 192 -7.34 -13.41 17.55
CA VAL A 192 -6.91 -13.44 18.96
C VAL A 192 -5.39 -13.39 19.12
N ASP A 193 -4.63 -13.55 18.03
CA ASP A 193 -3.19 -13.42 18.01
C ASP A 193 -2.78 -11.98 17.67
N PRO A 194 -2.19 -11.20 18.61
CA PRO A 194 -1.76 -9.83 18.34
C PRO A 194 -0.61 -9.75 17.33
N GLN A 195 0.13 -10.85 17.11
CA GLN A 195 1.24 -10.92 16.16
C GLN A 195 0.80 -11.45 14.78
N SER A 196 -0.49 -11.70 14.57
CA SER A 196 -1.01 -12.22 13.31
C SER A 196 -0.91 -11.22 12.16
N LEU A 197 -1.10 -11.68 10.93
CA LEU A 197 -1.17 -10.77 9.78
C LEU A 197 -2.44 -9.92 9.86
N LEU A 198 -3.54 -10.50 10.31
CA LEU A 198 -4.82 -9.78 10.47
C LEU A 198 -4.73 -8.66 11.49
N SER A 199 -4.08 -8.90 12.64
CA SER A 199 -3.84 -7.88 13.66
C SER A 199 -2.96 -6.76 13.09
N HIS A 200 -1.92 -7.11 12.33
CA HIS A 200 -1.07 -6.14 11.63
C HIS A 200 -1.86 -5.25 10.67
N TYR A 201 -2.73 -5.81 9.82
CA TYR A 201 -3.62 -5.02 8.95
C TYR A 201 -4.56 -4.10 9.74
N ARG A 202 -5.17 -4.59 10.82
CA ARG A 202 -6.06 -3.79 11.67
C ARG A 202 -5.33 -2.61 12.32
N ASP A 203 -4.10 -2.85 12.80
CA ASP A 203 -3.28 -1.80 13.39
C ASP A 203 -2.86 -0.77 12.35
N LEU A 204 -2.40 -1.19 11.17
CA LEU A 204 -2.08 -0.28 10.07
C LEU A 204 -3.27 0.58 9.63
N ILE A 205 -4.47 -0.02 9.51
CA ILE A 205 -5.69 0.74 9.19
C ILE A 205 -6.01 1.75 10.29
N ARG A 206 -5.90 1.37 11.57
CA ARG A 206 -6.12 2.29 12.69
C ARG A 206 -5.11 3.44 12.67
N ILE A 207 -3.83 3.12 12.49
CA ILE A 207 -2.73 4.09 12.38
C ILE A 207 -3.02 5.06 11.23
N ARG A 208 -3.37 4.56 10.04
CA ARG A 208 -3.72 5.39 8.89
C ARG A 208 -4.90 6.33 9.18
N LEU A 209 -5.99 5.81 9.74
CA LEU A 209 -7.20 6.60 10.00
C LEU A 209 -7.05 7.66 11.11
N THR A 210 -6.05 7.52 11.97
CA THR A 210 -5.81 8.42 13.11
C THR A 210 -4.69 9.43 12.87
N ASN A 211 -4.05 9.41 11.69
CA ASN A 211 -2.95 10.30 11.33
C ASN A 211 -3.24 10.93 9.96
N SER A 212 -3.57 12.22 9.94
CA SER A 212 -3.99 12.93 8.72
C SER A 212 -2.88 12.93 7.67
N ALA A 213 -1.61 12.95 8.08
CA ALA A 213 -0.48 12.85 7.16
C ALA A 213 -0.54 11.55 6.33
N LEU A 214 -0.98 10.43 6.89
CA LEU A 214 -1.13 9.18 6.14
C LEU A 214 -2.36 9.16 5.21
N LEU A 215 -3.37 9.98 5.48
CA LEU A 215 -4.55 10.13 4.61
C LEU A 215 -4.24 11.06 3.45
N GLU A 216 -3.88 12.32 3.75
CA GLU A 216 -3.82 13.42 2.78
C GLU A 216 -2.40 13.95 2.53
N GLY A 217 -1.46 13.61 3.42
CA GLY A 217 -0.13 14.19 3.39
C GLY A 217 0.67 13.86 2.13
N LYS A 218 1.55 14.78 1.74
CA LYS A 218 2.50 14.60 0.63
C LYS A 218 3.48 13.47 0.97
N PHE A 219 3.78 12.63 -0.02
CA PHE A 219 4.91 11.71 0.09
C PHE A 219 6.24 12.41 -0.14
N ILE A 220 7.18 12.19 0.77
CA ILE A 220 8.55 12.66 0.73
C ILE A 220 9.44 11.42 0.72
N LYS A 221 10.16 11.21 -0.38
CA LYS A 221 11.14 10.14 -0.48
C LYS A 221 12.26 10.36 0.53
N VAL A 222 12.50 9.35 1.35
CA VAL A 222 13.63 9.31 2.28
C VAL A 222 14.70 8.38 1.70
N ASN A 223 15.92 8.87 1.57
CA ASN A 223 17.09 8.07 1.25
C ASN A 223 17.66 7.50 2.55
N VAL A 224 18.03 6.22 2.54
CA VAL A 224 18.57 5.50 3.70
C VAL A 224 19.97 5.01 3.37
N SER A 225 20.85 4.94 4.37
CA SER A 225 22.21 4.41 4.22
C SER A 225 22.27 2.94 3.80
N SER A 226 21.19 2.18 4.02
CA SER A 226 21.13 0.74 3.78
C SER A 226 20.10 0.39 2.69
N PRO A 227 20.49 -0.35 1.64
CA PRO A 227 19.61 -0.60 0.49
C PRO A 227 18.50 -1.63 0.72
N GLN A 228 18.52 -2.32 1.87
CA GLN A 228 17.45 -3.22 2.31
C GLN A 228 16.34 -2.50 3.09
N LEU A 229 16.58 -1.25 3.51
CA LEU A 229 15.59 -0.46 4.22
C LEU A 229 14.81 0.40 3.24
N PHE A 230 13.50 0.21 3.22
CA PHE A 230 12.59 1.21 2.70
C PHE A 230 12.37 2.27 3.78
N ALA A 231 12.42 3.55 3.38
CA ALA A 231 11.89 4.62 4.20
C ALA A 231 11.09 5.60 3.35
N GLY A 232 9.95 6.02 3.88
CA GLY A 232 9.07 6.99 3.25
C GLY A 232 8.44 7.86 4.32
N LEU A 233 8.30 9.14 4.02
CA LEU A 233 7.67 10.08 4.93
C LEU A 233 6.39 10.63 4.30
N ARG A 234 5.32 10.66 5.09
CA ARG A 234 4.10 11.37 4.75
C ARG A 234 4.01 12.61 5.62
N ALA A 235 3.78 13.78 5.03
CA ALA A 235 3.73 15.05 5.77
C ALA A 235 2.55 15.92 5.35
N GLU A 236 1.90 16.51 6.34
CA GLU A 236 0.84 17.50 6.20
C GLU A 236 0.95 18.51 7.35
N ASP A 237 1.05 19.81 7.03
CA ASP A 237 1.18 20.89 8.01
C ASP A 237 2.25 20.64 9.10
N LEU A 238 1.82 20.31 10.34
CA LEU A 238 2.67 20.06 11.50
C LEU A 238 2.80 18.57 11.84
N GLU A 239 2.20 17.69 11.05
CA GLU A 239 2.25 16.25 11.23
C GLU A 239 3.14 15.60 10.17
N ALA A 240 4.11 14.80 10.62
CA ALA A 240 4.90 13.96 9.73
C ALA A 240 4.96 12.54 10.28
N VAL A 241 4.75 11.55 9.41
CA VAL A 241 4.83 10.13 9.75
C VAL A 241 5.90 9.49 8.90
N LEU A 242 6.94 8.98 9.56
CA LEU A 242 8.04 8.23 8.98
C LEU A 242 7.73 6.74 9.05
N THR A 243 7.74 6.08 7.89
CA THR A 243 7.66 4.62 7.79
C THR A 243 9.04 4.07 7.45
N ILE A 244 9.47 3.04 8.17
CA ILE A 244 10.71 2.31 7.91
C ILE A 244 10.37 0.82 7.83
N VAL A 245 10.83 0.15 6.78
CA VAL A 245 10.60 -1.29 6.60
C VAL A 245 11.90 -1.96 6.18
N ASN A 246 12.32 -2.97 6.93
CA ASN A 246 13.44 -3.83 6.55
C ASN A 246 12.93 -4.95 5.64
N LEU A 247 13.46 -5.09 4.43
CA LEU A 247 13.01 -6.11 3.47
C LEU A 247 13.88 -7.38 3.47
N LYS A 248 14.82 -7.50 4.42
CA LYS A 248 15.73 -8.65 4.49
C LYS A 248 15.77 -9.28 5.87
N ASN A 249 16.31 -10.50 5.89
CA ASN A 249 16.52 -11.30 7.09
C ASN A 249 17.78 -10.91 7.92
N THR A 250 18.36 -9.74 7.65
CA THR A 250 19.55 -9.21 8.33
C THR A 250 19.20 -7.91 9.03
N GLU A 251 19.82 -7.66 10.19
CA GLU A 251 19.64 -6.41 10.92
C GLU A 251 20.41 -5.24 10.28
N VAL A 252 19.98 -4.01 10.57
CA VAL A 252 20.68 -2.77 10.19
C VAL A 252 20.85 -1.90 11.43
N GLU A 253 22.10 -1.67 11.80
CA GLU A 253 22.44 -0.81 12.94
C GLU A 253 22.58 0.64 12.53
N ASN A 254 22.03 1.54 13.35
CA ASN A 254 22.21 2.99 13.28
C ASN A 254 22.04 3.57 11.86
N PRO A 255 20.92 3.28 11.15
CA PRO A 255 20.71 3.80 9.82
C PRO A 255 20.68 5.34 9.84
N THR A 256 21.19 5.94 8.77
CA THR A 256 21.09 7.38 8.53
C THR A 256 20.11 7.64 7.40
N PHE A 257 19.44 8.77 7.49
CA PHE A 257 18.32 9.14 6.65
C PHE A 257 18.54 10.55 6.10
N SER A 258 18.17 10.75 4.84
CA SER A 258 18.18 12.08 4.23
C SER A 258 17.03 12.28 3.24
N PHE A 259 16.46 13.48 3.19
CA PHE A 259 15.41 13.82 2.24
C PHE A 259 15.54 15.28 1.79
N LYS A 260 14.87 15.65 0.69
CA LYS A 260 14.84 17.04 0.21
C LYS A 260 14.16 17.92 1.28
N LYS A 261 14.59 19.17 1.46
CA LYS A 261 14.03 20.10 2.46
C LYS A 261 12.55 20.45 2.20
N ASP A 262 11.68 19.51 2.55
CA ASP A 262 10.22 19.56 2.50
C ASP A 262 9.62 19.55 3.92
N LEU A 263 10.45 19.43 4.96
CA LEU A 263 10.13 19.67 6.37
C LEU A 263 11.10 20.71 6.95
N ASN A 264 10.65 21.39 8.00
CA ASN A 264 11.50 22.34 8.73
C ASN A 264 12.59 21.59 9.53
N PRO A 265 13.84 22.09 9.55
CA PRO A 265 14.86 21.57 10.45
C PRO A 265 14.54 21.93 11.91
N GLY A 266 15.01 21.12 12.85
CA GLY A 266 14.79 21.33 14.27
C GLY A 266 14.58 20.03 15.05
N LEU A 267 14.20 20.18 16.32
CA LEU A 267 13.88 19.04 17.18
C LEU A 267 12.44 18.60 16.98
N TYR A 268 12.25 17.29 16.92
CA TYR A 268 10.93 16.66 16.81
C TYR A 268 10.81 15.61 17.91
N ASN A 269 9.71 15.63 18.65
CA ASN A 269 9.33 14.51 19.49
C ASN A 269 8.99 13.30 18.63
N VAL A 270 9.31 12.12 19.15
CA VAL A 270 9.05 10.84 18.51
C VAL A 270 7.93 10.11 19.24
N ASP A 271 6.88 9.76 18.51
CA ASP A 271 5.82 8.88 18.98
C ASP A 271 5.79 7.61 18.11
N LEU A 272 5.99 6.45 18.74
CA LEU A 272 6.08 5.16 18.06
C LEU A 272 4.66 4.60 17.85
N LEU A 273 4.20 4.61 16.60
CA LEU A 273 2.88 4.13 16.23
C LEU A 273 2.85 2.62 15.96
N LEU A 274 3.95 2.05 15.46
CA LEU A 274 4.12 0.62 15.22
C LEU A 274 5.56 0.19 15.51
N GLY A 275 5.72 -0.91 16.25
CA GLY A 275 6.99 -1.49 16.67
C GLY A 275 7.21 -1.37 18.18
N ASP A 276 8.25 -2.03 18.69
CA ASP A 276 8.51 -2.16 20.14
C ASP A 276 9.87 -1.56 20.56
N LYS A 277 10.42 -0.64 19.76
CA LYS A 277 11.76 -0.09 19.98
C LYS A 277 11.75 1.05 21.02
N PRO A 278 12.73 1.11 21.93
CA PRO A 278 12.94 2.28 22.77
C PRO A 278 13.53 3.40 21.92
N PHE A 279 12.71 4.37 21.52
CA PHE A 279 13.20 5.58 20.87
C PHE A 279 13.67 6.61 21.89
N SER A 280 14.65 7.44 21.50
CA SER A 280 14.88 8.71 22.19
C SER A 280 13.60 9.55 22.09
N GLU A 281 13.28 10.31 23.14
CA GLU A 281 12.07 11.15 23.16
C GLU A 281 12.03 12.16 22.00
N SER A 282 13.20 12.49 21.43
CA SER A 282 13.30 13.39 20.29
C SER A 282 14.37 12.96 19.27
N ILE A 283 14.23 13.47 18.06
CA ILE A 283 15.22 13.43 16.98
C ILE A 283 15.50 14.86 16.49
N ASN A 284 16.72 15.10 15.99
CA ASN A 284 17.09 16.39 15.41
C ASN A 284 17.19 16.29 13.89
N LEU A 285 16.36 17.03 13.19
CA LEU A 285 16.39 17.17 11.74
C LEU A 285 17.36 18.30 11.36
N VAL A 286 18.52 17.94 10.81
CA VAL A 286 19.60 18.89 10.52
C VAL A 286 19.57 19.27 9.05
N GLN A 287 19.50 20.56 8.74
CA GLN A 287 19.62 21.03 7.37
C GLN A 287 21.07 21.01 6.89
N VAL A 288 21.32 20.34 5.76
CA VAL A 288 22.60 20.31 5.04
C VAL A 288 22.36 20.72 3.59
N GLY A 289 22.53 22.02 3.30
CA GLY A 289 22.18 22.58 1.99
C GLY A 289 20.67 22.47 1.72
N GLU A 290 20.30 21.79 0.62
CA GLU A 290 18.92 21.54 0.19
C GLU A 290 18.32 20.23 0.76
N LYS A 291 19.03 19.59 1.71
CA LYS A 291 18.62 18.34 2.33
C LYS A 291 18.40 18.51 3.83
N ILE A 292 17.59 17.61 4.38
CA ILE A 292 17.49 17.32 5.81
C ILE A 292 18.13 15.97 6.04
N ASP A 293 19.06 15.90 7.00
CA ASP A 293 19.73 14.69 7.45
C ASP A 293 19.36 14.40 8.91
N PHE A 294 19.19 13.12 9.24
CA PHE A 294 19.02 12.66 10.61
C PHE A 294 19.48 11.21 10.77
N SER A 295 19.67 10.77 12.01
CA SER A 295 19.98 9.39 12.36
C SER A 295 19.03 8.90 13.45
N LEU A 296 18.77 7.60 13.44
CA LEU A 296 18.07 6.92 14.53
C LEU A 296 19.07 5.96 15.19
N PRO A 297 19.41 6.14 16.48
CA PRO A 297 20.33 5.25 17.19
C PRO A 297 19.63 3.94 17.57
N ILE A 298 19.12 3.22 16.56
CA ILE A 298 18.35 1.99 16.70
C ILE A 298 18.98 0.88 15.84
N THR A 299 18.73 -0.36 16.22
CA THR A 299 18.91 -1.52 15.34
C THR A 299 17.56 -1.88 14.74
N VAL A 300 17.45 -1.87 13.42
CA VAL A 300 16.26 -2.36 12.70
C VAL A 300 16.41 -3.86 12.46
N MET A 301 15.58 -4.67 13.11
CA MET A 301 15.64 -6.13 13.07
C MET A 301 15.26 -6.68 11.69
N PRO A 302 15.61 -7.94 11.39
CA PRO A 302 15.10 -8.67 10.23
C PRO A 302 13.59 -8.47 10.04
N TYR A 303 13.19 -8.08 8.82
CA TYR A 303 11.80 -7.83 8.41
C TYR A 303 10.98 -6.83 9.23
N GLU A 304 11.61 -6.05 10.12
CA GLU A 304 10.90 -5.16 11.03
C GLU A 304 10.19 -4.02 10.28
N ASN A 305 9.02 -3.65 10.81
CA ASN A 305 8.21 -2.52 10.35
C ASN A 305 8.13 -1.51 11.49
N LEU A 306 8.51 -0.27 11.24
CA LEU A 306 8.44 0.83 12.20
C LEU A 306 7.62 1.97 11.59
N ILE A 307 6.65 2.48 12.33
CA ILE A 307 5.91 3.70 11.97
C ILE A 307 6.06 4.69 13.09
N ILE A 308 6.61 5.86 12.77
CA ILE A 308 7.04 6.86 13.74
C ILE A 308 6.39 8.19 13.38
N LYS A 309 5.63 8.76 14.31
CA LYS A 309 5.11 10.12 14.19
C LYS A 309 6.15 11.10 14.72
N LEU A 310 6.43 12.13 13.93
CA LEU A 310 7.34 13.23 14.23
C LEU A 310 6.51 14.47 14.54
N ILE A 311 6.69 15.02 15.74
CA ILE A 311 5.94 16.17 16.22
C ILE A 311 6.93 17.32 16.50
N PRO A 312 6.87 18.45 15.79
CA PRO A 312 7.84 19.53 15.98
C PRO A 312 7.80 20.08 17.41
N ILE A 313 8.97 20.30 18.00
CA ILE A 313 9.13 20.98 19.28
C ILE A 313 9.23 22.48 18.99
N ASN A 314 8.26 23.26 19.45
CA ASN A 314 8.27 24.73 19.34
C ASN A 314 9.40 25.37 20.16
#